data_AF-A0A2N9IWP0-F1
#
_entry.id   AF-A0A2N9IWP0-F1
#
_cell.length_a   1.000
_cell.length_b   1.000
_cell.length_c   1.000
_cell.angle_alpha   90.00
_cell.angle_beta   90.00
_cell.angle_gamma   90.00
#
_symmetry.space_group_name_H-M   'P 1'
#
loop_
_entity.id
_entity.type
_entity.pdbx_description
1 polymer ?
#
loop_
_entity_poly.entity_id
_entity_poly.type
_entity_poly.pdbx_seq_one_letter_code
_entity_poly.pdbx_strand_id
1 'polypeptide(L)'
;MSSQTISSLSSQTLSSSSASKPGWNHDVFLSFRGEDTRKNFTDHLYKALIQAGIHTFRDDDELARGKEISAELLNAIQESRISIVVFSKGYASSRWCLDELVQIMHCKNTIGHTVYPVFYDVDPSDVRKQTGTFAEAFARHEERFTAEMERVNKWRAALTEAANLSGWDLQSLSNGYDLFS
;
A
#
# COMPACT_ATOMS: atom_id res chain seq x y z
N MET A 1 1.79 -79.76 -1.95
CA MET A 1 1.56 -78.74 -2.98
C MET A 1 1.11 -77.48 -2.26
N SER A 2 2.05 -76.60 -1.94
CA SER A 2 1.80 -75.42 -1.11
C SER A 2 1.58 -74.22 -2.02
N SER A 3 0.37 -73.66 -1.98
CA SER A 3 0.00 -72.46 -2.72
C SER A 3 0.63 -71.23 -2.07
N GLN A 4 1.31 -70.39 -2.85
CA GLN A 4 1.74 -69.05 -2.43
C GLN A 4 0.87 -67.99 -3.10
N THR A 5 0.37 -67.07 -2.27
CA THR A 5 -0.50 -65.95 -2.63
C THR A 5 0.37 -64.76 -3.03
N ILE A 6 0.14 -64.17 -4.21
CA ILE A 6 0.80 -62.94 -4.65
C ILE A 6 -0.02 -61.74 -4.14
N SER A 7 0.59 -60.91 -3.29
CA SER A 7 0.06 -59.63 -2.83
C SER A 7 0.35 -58.55 -3.87
N SER A 8 -0.68 -57.83 -4.34
CA SER A 8 -0.52 -56.70 -5.26
C SER A 8 -0.17 -55.42 -4.51
N LEU A 9 0.96 -54.80 -4.82
CA LEU A 9 1.31 -53.47 -4.31
C LEU A 9 0.55 -52.38 -5.09
N SER A 10 -0.38 -51.72 -4.41
CA SER A 10 -1.04 -50.50 -4.89
C SER A 10 -0.03 -49.34 -4.89
N SER A 11 0.28 -48.81 -6.07
CA SER A 11 1.09 -47.59 -6.20
C SER A 11 0.26 -46.39 -5.76
N GLN A 12 0.61 -45.82 -4.61
CA GLN A 12 0.00 -44.58 -4.12
C GLN A 12 0.51 -43.42 -4.98
N THR A 13 -0.39 -42.83 -5.77
CA THR A 13 -0.13 -41.58 -6.47
C THR A 13 -0.02 -40.46 -5.44
N LEU A 14 1.19 -39.92 -5.28
CA LEU A 14 1.41 -38.68 -4.55
C LEU A 14 0.73 -37.55 -5.34
N SER A 15 -0.52 -37.24 -4.98
CA SER A 15 -1.17 -36.03 -5.41
C SER A 15 -0.34 -34.85 -4.93
N SER A 16 0.42 -34.24 -5.83
CA SER A 16 1.06 -32.96 -5.57
C SER A 16 -0.07 -31.95 -5.41
N SER A 17 -0.40 -31.60 -4.16
CA SER A 17 -1.15 -30.40 -3.87
C SER A 17 -0.31 -29.23 -4.40
N SER A 18 -0.60 -28.77 -5.63
CA SER A 18 -0.21 -27.42 -6.03
C SER A 18 -0.85 -26.51 -4.99
N ALA A 19 -0.03 -25.96 -4.10
CA ALA A 19 -0.44 -24.81 -3.31
C ALA A 19 -0.94 -23.78 -4.34
N SER A 20 -2.24 -23.53 -4.34
CA SER A 20 -2.81 -22.44 -5.12
C SER A 20 -1.99 -21.21 -4.75
N LYS A 21 -1.33 -20.60 -5.74
CA LYS A 21 -0.72 -19.28 -5.54
C LYS A 21 -1.79 -18.42 -4.84
N PRO A 22 -1.44 -17.65 -3.79
CA PRO A 22 -2.39 -16.70 -3.24
C PRO A 22 -2.98 -15.95 -4.43
N GLY A 23 -4.30 -15.98 -4.56
CA GLY A 23 -5.00 -15.42 -5.71
C GLY A 23 -4.86 -13.91 -5.66
N TRP A 24 -3.73 -13.39 -6.13
CA TRP A 24 -3.51 -11.97 -6.27
C TRP A 24 -4.44 -11.48 -7.37
N ASN A 25 -5.48 -10.73 -6.97
CA ASN A 25 -6.45 -10.16 -7.90
C ASN A 25 -5.88 -8.92 -8.58
N HIS A 26 -4.91 -8.25 -7.96
CA HIS A 26 -4.23 -7.09 -8.53
C HIS A 26 -2.71 -7.22 -8.39
N ASP A 27 -1.97 -6.62 -9.32
CA ASP A 27 -0.52 -6.46 -9.19
C ASP A 27 -0.16 -5.36 -8.19
N VAL A 28 -0.88 -4.23 -8.24
CA VAL A 28 -0.58 -3.01 -7.48
C VAL A 28 -1.83 -2.46 -6.82
N PHE A 29 -1.73 -2.11 -5.54
CA PHE A 29 -2.65 -1.20 -4.87
C PHE A 29 -2.05 0.21 -4.86
N LEU A 30 -2.74 1.20 -5.44
CA LEU A 30 -2.27 2.58 -5.53
C LEU A 30 -3.04 3.48 -4.55
N SER A 31 -2.41 3.87 -3.45
CA SER A 31 -2.94 4.81 -2.45
C SER A 31 -2.40 6.21 -2.72
N PHE A 32 -3.28 7.21 -2.71
CA PHE A 32 -2.92 8.61 -2.95
C PHE A 32 -4.00 9.55 -2.42
N ARG A 33 -3.64 10.83 -2.32
CA ARG A 33 -4.61 11.89 -2.06
C ARG A 33 -5.22 12.37 -3.37
N GLY A 34 -6.49 12.07 -3.60
CA GLY A 34 -7.16 12.40 -4.86
C GLY A 34 -7.20 13.90 -5.15
N GLU A 35 -7.43 14.73 -4.15
CA GLU A 35 -7.47 16.20 -4.32
C GLU A 35 -6.13 16.77 -4.80
N ASP A 36 -5.02 16.12 -4.45
CA ASP A 36 -3.68 16.59 -4.80
C ASP A 36 -3.24 16.05 -6.17
N THR A 37 -3.43 14.75 -6.41
CA THR A 37 -2.72 14.07 -7.51
C THR A 37 -3.60 13.32 -8.52
N ARG A 38 -4.92 13.22 -8.28
CA ARG A 38 -5.82 12.41 -9.12
C ARG A 38 -5.80 12.78 -10.59
N LYS A 39 -5.75 14.07 -10.92
CA LYS A 39 -5.87 14.59 -12.30
C LYS A 39 -4.52 14.87 -12.96
N ASN A 40 -3.42 14.52 -12.29
CA ASN A 40 -2.06 14.81 -12.76
C ASN A 40 -1.15 13.57 -12.65
N PHE A 41 -0.15 13.59 -11.78
CA PHE A 41 0.83 12.54 -11.54
C PHE A 41 0.21 11.15 -11.35
N THR A 42 -0.79 10.99 -10.47
CA THR A 42 -1.37 9.66 -10.22
C THR A 42 -2.12 9.13 -11.43
N ASP A 43 -2.80 9.98 -12.22
CA ASP A 43 -3.46 9.54 -13.46
C ASP A 43 -2.45 9.04 -14.49
N HIS A 44 -1.33 9.75 -14.64
CA HIS A 44 -0.25 9.35 -15.53
C HIS A 44 0.42 8.05 -15.06
N LEU A 45 0.74 7.93 -13.77
CA LEU A 45 1.29 6.71 -13.17
C LEU A 45 0.36 5.52 -13.40
N TYR A 46 -0.93 5.69 -13.10
CA TYR A 46 -1.93 4.66 -13.32
C TYR A 46 -2.01 4.22 -14.79
N LYS A 47 -2.10 5.18 -15.71
CA LYS A 47 -2.11 4.88 -17.16
C LYS A 47 -0.85 4.14 -17.61
N ALA A 48 0.33 4.53 -17.12
CA ALA A 48 1.59 3.87 -17.43
C ALA A 48 1.63 2.42 -16.92
N LEU A 49 1.16 2.17 -15.70
CA LEU A 49 1.04 0.81 -15.15
C LEU A 49 0.13 -0.07 -16.01
N ILE A 50 -1.05 0.44 -16.38
CA ILE A 50 -1.99 -0.28 -17.25
C ILE A 50 -1.40 -0.55 -18.64
N GLN A 51 -0.72 0.44 -19.23
CA GLN A 51 -0.03 0.27 -20.53
C GLN A 51 1.10 -0.75 -20.47
N ALA A 52 1.77 -0.89 -19.32
CA ALA A 52 2.76 -1.93 -19.06
C ALA A 52 2.14 -3.31 -18.77
N GLY A 53 0.82 -3.44 -18.79
CA GLY A 53 0.11 -4.70 -18.50
C GLY A 53 0.02 -5.03 -17.02
N ILE A 54 0.23 -4.06 -16.12
CA ILE A 54 0.22 -4.24 -14.66
C ILE A 54 -1.20 -3.96 -14.15
N HIS A 55 -1.86 -4.98 -13.60
CA HIS A 55 -3.23 -4.84 -13.11
C HIS A 55 -3.25 -4.02 -11.81
N THR A 56 -3.76 -2.79 -11.85
CA THR A 56 -3.66 -1.85 -10.74
C THR A 56 -5.04 -1.51 -10.16
N PHE A 57 -5.21 -1.69 -8.86
CA PHE A 57 -6.31 -1.10 -8.10
C PHE A 57 -5.94 0.34 -7.73
N ARG A 58 -6.80 1.30 -8.08
CA ARG A 58 -6.57 2.74 -7.84
C ARG A 58 -7.54 3.21 -6.77
N ASP A 59 -7.08 3.32 -5.52
CA ASP A 59 -7.94 3.82 -4.43
C ASP A 59 -8.12 5.33 -4.54
N ASP A 60 -9.38 5.76 -4.58
CA ASP A 60 -9.72 7.15 -4.77
C ASP A 60 -10.45 7.70 -3.56
N ASP A 61 -9.68 8.34 -2.68
CA ASP A 61 -10.20 8.91 -1.43
C ASP A 61 -11.28 10.00 -1.65
N GLU A 62 -11.32 10.64 -2.83
CA GLU A 62 -12.38 11.60 -3.18
C GLU A 62 -13.75 10.95 -3.33
N LEU A 63 -13.81 9.70 -3.83
CA LEU A 63 -15.06 8.94 -3.98
C LEU A 63 -15.49 8.24 -2.68
N ALA A 64 -14.58 8.09 -1.72
CA ALA A 64 -14.80 7.41 -0.45
C ALA A 64 -15.28 8.33 0.70
N ARG A 65 -15.47 9.63 0.46
CA ARG A 65 -15.86 10.63 1.48
C ARG A 65 -17.04 10.15 2.34
N GLY A 66 -16.77 9.94 3.64
CA GLY A 66 -17.77 9.66 4.66
C GLY A 66 -17.99 8.17 5.00
N LYS A 67 -17.26 7.24 4.39
CA LYS A 67 -17.35 5.81 4.73
C LYS A 67 -16.26 5.38 5.71
N GLU A 68 -16.52 4.32 6.47
CA GLU A 68 -15.46 3.51 7.09
C GLU A 68 -14.74 2.70 6.00
N ILE A 69 -13.49 2.28 6.25
CA ILE A 69 -12.77 1.41 5.33
C ILE A 69 -13.68 0.22 4.99
N SER A 70 -14.00 0.06 3.70
CA SER A 70 -14.83 -1.05 3.27
C SER A 70 -14.04 -2.35 3.33
N ALA A 71 -14.72 -3.47 3.60
CA ALA A 71 -14.10 -4.80 3.50
C ALA A 71 -13.50 -5.04 2.10
N GLU A 72 -14.10 -4.44 1.06
CA GLU A 72 -13.59 -4.46 -0.31
C GLU A 72 -12.20 -3.80 -0.44
N LEU A 73 -11.98 -2.67 0.24
CA LEU A 73 -10.67 -2.00 0.24
C LEU A 73 -9.62 -2.83 0.97
N LEU A 74 -9.97 -3.41 2.12
CA LEU A 74 -9.09 -4.32 2.87
C LEU A 74 -8.68 -5.51 2.00
N ASN A 75 -9.65 -6.11 1.31
CA ASN A 75 -9.40 -7.22 0.40
C ASN A 75 -8.52 -6.77 -0.77
N ALA A 76 -8.77 -5.61 -1.36
CA ALA A 76 -7.95 -5.09 -2.46
C ALA A 76 -6.48 -4.90 -2.05
N ILE A 77 -6.20 -4.44 -0.82
CA ILE A 77 -4.83 -4.35 -0.30
C ILE A 77 -4.22 -5.76 -0.14
N GLN A 78 -4.95 -6.69 0.50
CA GLN A 78 -4.47 -8.06 0.76
C GLN A 78 -4.29 -8.90 -0.51
N GLU A 79 -5.10 -8.66 -1.53
CA GLU A 79 -5.09 -9.33 -2.82
C GLU A 79 -4.20 -8.62 -3.85
N SER A 80 -3.53 -7.54 -3.45
CA SER A 80 -2.49 -6.89 -4.24
C SER A 80 -1.11 -7.45 -3.90
N ARG A 81 -0.20 -7.47 -4.87
CA ARG A 81 1.19 -7.95 -4.66
C ARG A 81 2.04 -6.93 -3.94
N ILE A 82 1.84 -5.66 -4.30
CA ILE A 82 2.55 -4.51 -3.75
C ILE A 82 1.57 -3.36 -3.54
N SER A 83 1.92 -2.44 -2.65
CA SER A 83 1.29 -1.12 -2.58
C SER A 83 2.28 -0.05 -3.05
N ILE A 84 1.81 0.89 -3.87
CA ILE A 84 2.48 2.16 -4.13
C ILE A 84 1.71 3.23 -3.37
N VAL A 85 2.41 3.98 -2.51
CA VAL A 85 1.82 5.06 -1.70
C VAL A 85 2.39 6.39 -2.17
N VAL A 86 1.54 7.24 -2.75
CA VAL A 86 1.93 8.58 -3.23
C VAL A 86 1.66 9.60 -2.12
N PHE A 87 2.72 9.96 -1.39
CA PHE A 87 2.69 11.02 -0.40
C PHE A 87 2.73 12.38 -1.09
N SER A 88 1.75 13.21 -0.80
CA SER A 88 1.60 14.58 -1.28
C SER A 88 1.30 15.52 -0.10
N LYS A 89 1.37 16.84 -0.33
CA LYS A 89 1.21 17.87 0.72
C LYS A 89 -0.06 17.71 1.55
N GLY A 90 -1.16 17.31 0.93
CA GLY A 90 -2.47 17.10 1.55
C GLY A 90 -2.75 15.67 2.02
N TYR A 91 -1.83 14.72 1.86
CA TYR A 91 -2.08 13.30 2.17
C TYR A 91 -2.58 13.10 3.61
N ALA A 92 -1.85 13.64 4.59
CA ALA A 92 -2.22 13.51 6.01
C ALA A 92 -3.49 14.28 6.40
N SER A 93 -4.01 15.18 5.56
CA SER A 93 -5.28 15.84 5.83
C SER A 93 -6.49 14.89 5.67
N SER A 94 -6.32 13.82 4.89
CA SER A 94 -7.36 12.83 4.64
C SER A 94 -7.30 11.72 5.69
N ARG A 95 -8.35 11.65 6.52
CA ARG A 95 -8.54 10.54 7.47
C ARG A 95 -8.48 9.18 6.75
N TRP A 96 -9.09 9.11 5.57
CA TRP A 96 -9.14 7.89 4.77
C TRP A 96 -7.73 7.44 4.39
N CYS A 97 -6.94 8.29 3.74
CA CYS A 97 -5.55 7.96 3.38
C CYS A 97 -4.72 7.50 4.59
N LEU A 98 -4.92 8.10 5.77
CA LEU A 98 -4.22 7.70 6.98
C LEU A 98 -4.66 6.31 7.51
N ASP A 99 -5.96 6.01 7.49
CA ASP A 99 -6.45 4.69 7.87
C ASP A 99 -6.00 3.62 6.87
N GLU A 100 -6.01 3.92 5.58
CA GLU A 100 -5.48 3.04 4.53
C GLU A 100 -4.00 2.72 4.75
N LEU A 101 -3.20 3.75 5.04
CA LEU A 101 -1.78 3.56 5.30
C LEU A 101 -1.54 2.64 6.50
N VAL A 102 -2.33 2.77 7.57
CA VAL A 102 -2.26 1.84 8.71
C VAL A 102 -2.52 0.41 8.26
N GLN A 103 -3.51 0.19 7.39
CA GLN A 103 -3.79 -1.16 6.88
C GLN A 103 -2.66 -1.68 5.98
N ILE A 104 -2.13 -0.86 5.06
CA ILE A 104 -1.03 -1.23 4.17
C ILE A 104 0.19 -1.67 5.01
N MET A 105 0.53 -0.88 6.04
CA MET A 105 1.66 -1.20 6.93
C MET A 105 1.37 -2.43 7.80
N HIS A 106 0.12 -2.65 8.20
CA HIS A 106 -0.28 -3.88 8.87
C HIS A 106 -0.07 -5.10 7.96
N CYS A 107 -0.53 -5.07 6.70
CA CYS A 107 -0.31 -6.13 5.72
C CYS A 107 1.18 -6.38 5.47
N LYS A 108 1.99 -5.31 5.38
CA LYS A 108 3.45 -5.45 5.25
C LYS A 108 4.05 -6.25 6.40
N ASN A 109 3.64 -5.93 7.63
CA ASN A 109 4.24 -6.50 8.83
C ASN A 109 3.69 -7.89 9.19
N THR A 110 2.54 -8.29 8.65
CA THR A 110 1.87 -9.57 8.98
C THR A 110 1.98 -10.62 7.88
N ILE A 111 1.87 -10.20 6.61
CA ILE A 111 1.85 -11.13 5.46
C ILE A 111 2.96 -10.84 4.45
N GLY A 112 3.92 -9.95 4.79
CA GLY A 112 5.07 -9.65 3.94
C GLY A 112 4.74 -8.80 2.70
N HIS A 113 3.63 -8.05 2.74
CA HIS A 113 3.23 -7.15 1.66
C HIS A 113 4.33 -6.14 1.33
N THR A 114 4.66 -5.96 0.06
CA THR A 114 5.73 -5.01 -0.33
C THR A 114 5.15 -3.62 -0.52
N VAL A 115 5.80 -2.59 0.03
CA VAL A 115 5.32 -1.21 -0.02
C VAL A 115 6.41 -0.31 -0.60
N TYR A 116 6.03 0.50 -1.60
CA TYR A 116 6.91 1.50 -2.20
C TYR A 116 6.34 2.91 -2.02
N PRO A 117 6.99 3.76 -1.20
CA PRO A 117 6.60 5.16 -1.08
C PRO A 117 7.10 5.99 -2.28
N VAL A 118 6.27 6.92 -2.74
CA VAL A 118 6.59 7.96 -3.72
C VAL A 118 6.32 9.30 -3.05
N PHE A 119 7.32 10.17 -2.97
CA PHE A 119 7.22 11.50 -2.37
C PHE A 119 7.02 12.53 -3.48
N TYR A 120 5.78 12.97 -3.66
CA TYR A 120 5.35 13.90 -4.69
C TYR A 120 5.25 15.33 -4.13
N ASP A 121 6.23 16.16 -4.48
CA ASP A 121 6.36 17.55 -4.02
C ASP A 121 6.29 17.68 -2.48
N VAL A 122 6.88 16.72 -1.78
CA VAL A 122 7.06 16.73 -0.32
C VAL A 122 8.44 16.17 0.01
N ASP A 123 9.07 16.71 1.06
CA ASP A 123 10.31 16.16 1.60
C ASP A 123 9.99 14.85 2.36
N PRO A 124 10.70 13.74 2.11
CA PRO A 124 10.50 12.50 2.86
C PRO A 124 10.62 12.67 4.39
N SER A 125 11.45 13.62 4.84
CA SER A 125 11.61 13.96 6.26
C SER A 125 10.39 14.65 6.84
N ASP A 126 9.63 15.44 6.06
CA ASP A 126 8.36 16.01 6.48
C ASP A 126 7.31 14.93 6.72
N VAL A 127 7.25 13.92 5.85
CA VAL A 127 6.38 12.76 6.04
C VAL A 127 6.80 11.96 7.28
N ARG A 128 8.11 11.72 7.43
CA ARG A 128 8.67 10.88 8.50
C ARG A 128 8.59 11.49 9.88
N LYS A 129 8.80 12.81 9.99
CA LYS A 129 8.77 13.54 11.26
C LYS A 129 7.44 14.26 11.49
N GLN A 130 6.53 14.16 10.52
CA GLN A 130 5.25 14.87 10.48
C GLN A 130 5.42 16.38 10.71
N THR A 131 6.31 17.01 9.93
CA THR A 131 6.57 18.46 9.90
C THR A 131 5.88 19.12 8.70
N GLY A 132 5.95 20.45 8.58
CA GLY A 132 5.29 21.19 7.50
C GLY A 132 3.77 20.97 7.47
N THR A 133 3.21 20.68 6.29
CA THR A 133 1.77 20.45 6.11
C THR A 133 1.26 19.22 6.88
N PHE A 134 2.12 18.24 7.17
CA PHE A 134 1.77 17.09 7.98
C PHE A 134 1.55 17.50 9.44
N ALA A 135 2.36 18.40 9.99
CA ALA A 135 2.17 18.91 11.35
C ALA A 135 0.80 19.60 11.51
N GLU A 136 0.45 20.45 10.55
CA GLU A 136 -0.84 21.16 10.52
C GLU A 136 -2.02 20.19 10.44
N ALA A 137 -1.90 19.15 9.61
CA ALA A 137 -2.92 18.10 9.50
C ALA A 137 -3.09 17.35 10.83
N PHE A 138 -1.99 16.98 11.50
CA PHE A 138 -2.06 16.28 12.78
C PHE A 138 -2.61 17.15 13.91
N ALA A 139 -2.28 18.44 13.97
CA ALA A 139 -2.86 19.35 14.97
C ALA A 139 -4.40 19.37 14.87
N ARG A 140 -4.95 19.40 13.65
CA ARG A 140 -6.40 19.32 13.41
C ARG A 140 -6.99 17.97 13.79
N HIS A 141 -6.29 16.87 13.51
CA HIS A 141 -6.75 15.54 13.88
C HIS A 141 -6.73 15.33 15.40
N GLU A 142 -5.71 15.81 16.09
CA GLU A 142 -5.62 15.73 17.56
C GLU A 142 -6.76 16.48 18.24
N GLU A 143 -7.12 17.67 17.75
CA GLU A 143 -8.29 18.42 18.24
C GLU A 143 -9.60 17.66 17.97
N ARG A 144 -9.74 17.07 16.78
CA ARG A 144 -10.97 16.36 16.37
C ARG A 144 -11.15 14.99 17.03
N PHE A 145 -10.05 14.27 17.26
CA PHE A 145 -10.02 12.88 17.71
C PHE A 145 -9.42 12.76 19.12
N THR A 146 -9.66 13.74 19.99
CA THR A 146 -9.19 13.75 21.40
C THR A 146 -9.56 12.48 22.17
N ALA A 147 -10.73 11.89 21.91
CA ALA A 147 -11.17 10.63 22.53
C ALA A 147 -10.58 9.36 21.86
N GLU A 148 -9.96 9.49 20.69
CA GLU A 148 -9.43 8.39 19.87
C GLU A 148 -7.91 8.57 19.60
N MET A 149 -7.16 9.12 20.55
CA MET A 149 -5.72 9.42 20.39
C MET A 149 -4.88 8.20 20.01
N GLU A 150 -5.30 6.98 20.37
CA GLU A 150 -4.66 5.74 19.91
C GLU A 150 -4.64 5.63 18.38
N ARG A 151 -5.73 6.04 17.71
CA ARG A 151 -5.82 6.06 16.25
C ARG A 151 -4.86 7.07 15.64
N VAL A 152 -4.79 8.27 16.20
CA VAL A 152 -3.83 9.31 15.77
C VAL A 152 -2.40 8.80 15.91
N ASN A 153 -2.07 8.12 17.01
CA ASN A 153 -0.76 7.52 17.21
C ASN A 153 -0.45 6.42 16.18
N LYS A 154 -1.44 5.60 15.80
CA LYS A 154 -1.28 4.61 14.72
C LYS A 154 -0.99 5.27 13.38
N TRP A 155 -1.66 6.38 13.06
CA TRP A 155 -1.36 7.15 11.84
C TRP A 155 0.07 7.69 11.83
N ARG A 156 0.53 8.28 12.96
CA ARG A 156 1.90 8.78 13.09
C ARG A 156 2.93 7.66 12.91
N ALA A 157 2.69 6.50 13.54
CA ALA A 157 3.56 5.34 13.42
C ALA A 157 3.62 4.83 11.97
N ALA A 158 2.48 4.72 11.31
CA ALA A 158 2.40 4.23 9.92
C ALA A 158 3.12 5.17 8.94
N LEU A 159 2.96 6.49 9.07
CA LEU A 159 3.70 7.46 8.26
C LEU A 159 5.21 7.38 8.50
N THR A 160 5.61 7.31 9.77
CA THR A 160 7.02 7.20 10.13
C THR A 160 7.64 5.93 9.57
N GLU A 161 6.96 4.79 9.69
CA GLU A 161 7.43 3.51 9.15
C GLU A 161 7.51 3.54 7.63
N ALA A 162 6.44 3.97 6.95
CA ALA A 162 6.39 4.04 5.49
C ALA A 162 7.46 4.98 4.91
N ALA A 163 7.69 6.13 5.53
CA ALA A 163 8.69 7.11 5.09
C ALA A 163 10.15 6.71 5.41
N ASN A 164 10.36 5.59 6.11
CA ASN A 164 11.66 4.96 6.30
C ASN A 164 11.94 3.83 5.29
N LEU A 165 10.96 3.46 4.45
CA LEU A 165 11.15 2.49 3.37
C LEU A 165 11.88 3.14 2.18
N SER A 166 12.60 2.32 1.41
CA SER A 166 13.19 2.75 0.14
C SER A 166 12.10 3.09 -0.87
N GLY A 167 12.19 4.27 -1.48
CA GLY A 167 11.21 4.78 -2.44
C GLY A 167 11.76 5.89 -3.32
N TRP A 168 10.88 6.64 -3.97
CA TRP A 168 11.25 7.69 -4.92
C TRP A 168 10.92 9.08 -4.42
N ASP A 169 11.93 9.93 -4.32
CA ASP A 169 11.77 11.36 -4.05
C ASP A 169 11.74 12.14 -5.37
N LEU A 170 10.57 12.68 -5.71
CA LEU A 170 10.36 13.39 -6.98
C LEU A 170 10.77 14.88 -6.92
N GLN A 171 11.06 15.44 -5.74
CA GLN A 171 11.69 16.77 -5.66
C GLN A 171 13.15 16.68 -6.13
N SER A 172 13.86 15.62 -5.75
CA SER A 172 15.26 15.40 -6.15
C SER A 172 15.46 15.29 -7.67
N LEU A 173 14.47 14.75 -8.39
CA LEU A 173 14.52 14.55 -9.85
C LEU A 173 14.38 15.86 -10.65
N SER A 174 13.89 16.94 -10.03
CA SER A 174 13.82 18.27 -10.64
C SER A 174 15.14 19.03 -10.58
N ASN A 175 16.05 18.63 -9.68
CA ASN A 175 17.42 19.16 -9.56
C ASN A 175 18.40 18.34 -10.40
N GLY A 176 18.06 18.12 -11.67
CA GLY A 176 18.78 17.20 -12.56
C GLY A 176 20.25 17.54 -12.73
N TYR A 177 21.10 16.86 -11.97
CA TYR A 177 22.45 16.44 -12.33
C TYR A 177 22.71 15.12 -11.57
N ASP A 178 23.31 14.14 -12.24
CA ASP A 178 23.79 12.85 -11.70
C ASP A 178 22.81 11.67 -11.68
N LEU A 179 22.44 11.20 -12.87
CA LEU A 179 22.16 9.77 -13.10
C LEU A 179 22.99 9.15 -14.26
N PHE A 180 24.09 9.79 -14.64
CA PHE A 180 25.14 9.15 -15.43
C PHE A 180 26.52 9.53 -14.89
N SER A 181 26.99 8.81 -13.88
CA SER A 181 28.41 8.62 -13.56
C SER A 181 28.59 7.26 -12.90
#